data_AF-A0A973A8H4-F1
#
_entry.id   AF-A0A973A8H4-F1
#
_cell.length_a   1.000
_cell.length_b   1.000
_cell.length_c   1.000
_cell.angle_alpha   90.00
_cell.angle_beta   90.00
_cell.angle_gamma   90.00
#
_symmetry.space_group_name_H-M   'P 1'
#
loop_
_entity.id
_entity.type
_entity.pdbx_description
1 polymer ?
#
loop_
_entity_poly.entity_id
_entity_poly.type
_entity_poly.pdbx_seq_one_letter_code
_entity_poly.pdbx_strand_id
1 'polypeptide(L)'
;VTGHRLNPDKLGDPNLRQQIKTCLLGLQEQYANHQFTILSPLAEGADRLVAQMAMDILGASLQVPLPLPYDLYVQDFTSQASQDEFKTLIGKAEFYYELPMKFGNIRELAVGQDRRDNEARNQQYALAGAYIVQRADQLIAVYDGKPAAGTGGTGQIVDWYSNGQIEPAFVYDNHFFLPPRQNPVIVIDSER
;
A
#
# COMPACT_ATOMS: atom_id res chain seq x y z
N VAL A 1 -2.18 -2.42 -3.25
CA VAL A 1 -0.80 -2.93 -3.13
C VAL A 1 -0.33 -2.75 -1.71
N THR A 2 0.53 -3.64 -1.23
CA THR A 2 1.28 -3.46 0.00
C THR A 2 2.68 -4.06 -0.18
N GLY A 3 3.69 -3.57 0.52
CA GLY A 3 5.03 -4.11 0.38
C GLY A 3 6.04 -3.53 1.35
N HIS A 4 7.21 -4.16 1.40
CA HIS A 4 8.32 -3.71 2.24
C HIS A 4 8.93 -2.40 1.73
N ARG A 5 9.53 -1.65 2.67
CA ARG A 5 10.50 -0.60 2.34
C ARG A 5 11.78 -1.28 1.85
N LEU A 6 11.92 -1.39 0.54
CA LEU A 6 13.06 -2.02 -0.09
C LEU A 6 14.23 -1.05 -0.19
N ASN A 7 15.45 -1.56 -0.06
CA ASN A 7 16.64 -0.77 -0.33
C ASN A 7 16.80 -0.50 -1.85
N PRO A 8 17.61 0.49 -2.25
CA PRO A 8 17.79 0.83 -3.67
C PRO A 8 18.27 -0.35 -4.54
N ASP A 9 19.12 -1.22 -4.00
CA ASP A 9 19.63 -2.39 -4.73
C ASP A 9 18.49 -3.36 -5.10
N LYS A 10 17.59 -3.66 -4.15
CA LYS A 10 16.42 -4.50 -4.39
C LYS A 10 15.41 -3.83 -5.32
N LEU A 11 15.23 -2.51 -5.24
CA LEU A 11 14.39 -1.77 -6.20
C LEU A 11 14.97 -1.78 -7.62
N GLY A 12 16.29 -1.89 -7.74
CA GLY A 12 17.00 -2.05 -9.01
C GLY A 12 17.03 -3.48 -9.53
N ASP A 13 16.64 -4.47 -8.72
CA ASP A 13 16.74 -5.88 -9.05
C ASP A 13 15.88 -6.24 -10.28
N PRO A 14 16.50 -6.68 -11.40
CA PRO A 14 15.78 -7.09 -12.60
C PRO A 14 14.82 -8.26 -12.35
N ASN A 15 15.14 -9.16 -11.42
CA ASN A 15 14.27 -10.31 -11.10
C ASN A 15 12.96 -9.83 -10.48
N LEU A 16 13.04 -8.99 -9.43
CA LEU A 16 11.86 -8.41 -8.79
C LEU A 16 10.97 -7.67 -9.80
N ARG A 17 11.58 -6.82 -10.64
CA ARG A 17 10.86 -6.09 -11.69
C ARG A 17 10.23 -7.04 -12.71
N GLN A 18 10.91 -8.10 -13.08
CA GLN A 18 10.36 -9.08 -14.02
C GLN A 18 9.19 -9.86 -13.39
N GLN A 19 9.25 -10.22 -12.11
CA GLN A 19 8.14 -10.86 -11.40
C GLN A 19 6.92 -9.95 -11.33
N ILE A 20 7.11 -8.67 -10.96
CA ILE A 20 6.03 -7.67 -10.95
C ILE A 20 5.44 -7.50 -12.36
N LYS A 21 6.30 -7.41 -13.39
CA LYS A 21 5.86 -7.30 -14.79
C LYS A 21 5.03 -8.50 -15.22
N THR A 22 5.50 -9.72 -14.94
CA THR A 22 4.77 -10.96 -15.26
C THR A 22 3.42 -11.00 -14.55
N CYS A 23 3.37 -10.62 -13.27
CA CYS A 23 2.13 -10.51 -12.50
C CYS A 23 1.14 -9.55 -13.17
N LEU A 24 1.58 -8.34 -13.51
CA LEU A 24 0.71 -7.32 -14.11
C LEU A 24 0.22 -7.76 -15.50
N LEU A 25 1.09 -8.31 -16.34
CA LEU A 25 0.68 -8.84 -17.66
C LEU A 25 -0.35 -9.97 -17.53
N GLY A 26 -0.19 -10.86 -16.53
CA GLY A 26 -1.18 -11.90 -16.24
C GLY A 26 -2.54 -11.33 -15.85
N LEU A 27 -2.57 -10.26 -15.05
CA LEU A 27 -3.81 -9.56 -14.72
C LEU A 27 -4.44 -8.90 -15.95
N GLN A 28 -3.62 -8.28 -16.81
CA GLN A 28 -4.10 -7.68 -18.06
C GLN A 28 -4.77 -8.71 -18.97
N GLU A 29 -4.17 -9.89 -19.12
CA GLU A 29 -4.71 -10.98 -19.93
C GLU A 29 -6.00 -11.54 -19.32
N GLN A 30 -6.00 -11.82 -18.00
CA GLN A 30 -7.16 -12.37 -17.30
C GLN A 30 -8.37 -11.43 -17.31
N TYR A 31 -8.13 -10.11 -17.28
CA TYR A 31 -9.16 -9.09 -17.20
C TYR A 31 -9.13 -8.11 -18.39
N ALA A 32 -8.88 -8.59 -19.60
CA ALA A 32 -8.62 -7.79 -20.80
C ALA A 32 -9.64 -6.67 -21.12
N ASN A 33 -10.89 -6.80 -20.68
CA ASN A 33 -11.95 -5.80 -20.90
C ASN A 33 -12.28 -4.94 -19.67
N HIS A 34 -11.44 -4.97 -18.63
CA HIS A 34 -11.64 -4.18 -17.41
C HIS A 34 -10.69 -2.99 -17.35
N GLN A 35 -11.14 -1.92 -16.70
CA GLN A 35 -10.25 -0.84 -16.29
C GLN A 35 -9.62 -1.20 -14.94
N PHE A 36 -8.36 -0.85 -14.77
CA PHE A 36 -7.63 -1.10 -13.54
C PHE A 36 -7.55 0.17 -12.70
N THR A 37 -7.80 0.02 -11.41
CA THR A 37 -7.50 1.05 -10.41
C THR A 37 -6.47 0.47 -9.45
N ILE A 38 -5.38 1.20 -9.23
CA ILE A 38 -4.35 0.82 -8.28
C ILE A 38 -4.51 1.63 -6.98
N LEU A 39 -4.83 0.94 -5.89
CA LEU A 39 -4.85 1.51 -4.55
C LEU A 39 -3.47 1.34 -3.91
N SER A 40 -2.79 2.43 -3.62
CA SER A 40 -1.47 2.43 -2.98
C SER A 40 -1.28 3.68 -2.13
N PRO A 41 -0.85 3.57 -0.86
CA PRO A 41 -0.50 4.73 -0.04
C PRO A 41 0.84 5.35 -0.47
N LEU A 42 1.54 4.76 -1.46
CA LEU A 42 2.84 5.20 -1.98
C LEU A 42 3.94 5.27 -0.92
N ALA A 43 3.92 4.31 0.02
CA ALA A 43 5.05 4.11 0.93
C ALA A 43 6.34 3.87 0.14
N GLU A 44 7.47 4.31 0.68
CA GLU A 44 8.78 4.14 0.02
C GLU A 44 9.05 2.66 -0.31
N GLY A 45 9.57 2.40 -1.50
CA GLY A 45 9.94 1.06 -1.94
C GLY A 45 8.87 0.40 -2.82
N ALA A 46 8.42 -0.78 -2.40
CA ALA A 46 7.61 -1.66 -3.26
C ALA A 46 6.27 -1.04 -3.69
N ASP A 47 5.60 -0.31 -2.80
CA ASP A 47 4.32 0.34 -3.09
C ASP A 47 4.41 1.31 -4.28
N ARG A 48 5.50 2.10 -4.35
CA ARG A 48 5.77 3.02 -5.45
C ARG A 48 6.16 2.27 -6.73
N LEU A 49 7.02 1.25 -6.62
CA LEU A 49 7.46 0.45 -7.77
C LEU A 49 6.27 -0.22 -8.48
N VAL A 50 5.42 -0.92 -7.72
CA VAL A 50 4.25 -1.59 -8.28
C VAL A 50 3.23 -0.57 -8.80
N ALA A 51 3.00 0.54 -8.09
CA ALA A 51 2.08 1.58 -8.57
C ALA A 51 2.53 2.17 -9.92
N GLN A 52 3.81 2.52 -10.06
CA GLN A 52 4.36 3.05 -11.31
C GLN A 52 4.26 2.02 -12.44
N MET A 53 4.65 0.77 -12.19
CA MET A 53 4.57 -0.29 -13.19
C MET A 53 3.13 -0.63 -13.58
N ALA A 54 2.18 -0.60 -12.65
CA ALA A 54 0.76 -0.82 -12.93
C ALA A 54 0.18 0.30 -13.81
N MET A 55 0.53 1.56 -13.54
CA MET A 55 0.16 2.67 -14.43
C MET A 55 0.72 2.46 -15.84
N ASP A 56 1.99 2.08 -15.97
CA ASP A 56 2.66 1.95 -17.27
C ASP A 56 2.20 0.72 -18.09
N ILE A 57 1.94 -0.42 -17.43
CA ILE A 57 1.61 -1.69 -18.09
C ILE A 57 0.11 -1.86 -18.28
N LEU A 58 -0.69 -1.54 -17.25
CA LEU A 58 -2.13 -1.73 -17.26
C LEU A 58 -2.90 -0.49 -17.72
N GLY A 59 -2.25 0.68 -17.79
CA GLY A 59 -2.95 1.95 -17.94
C GLY A 59 -3.83 2.26 -16.72
N ALA A 60 -3.47 1.77 -15.54
CA ALA A 60 -4.30 1.88 -14.35
C ALA A 60 -4.40 3.31 -13.83
N SER A 61 -5.57 3.71 -13.33
CA SER A 61 -5.74 4.93 -12.54
C SER A 61 -5.19 4.72 -11.13
N LEU A 62 -4.33 5.62 -10.66
CA LEU A 62 -3.79 5.58 -9.30
C LEU A 62 -4.69 6.35 -8.32
N GLN A 63 -5.09 5.71 -7.23
CA GLN A 63 -5.75 6.37 -6.11
C GLN A 63 -4.93 6.15 -4.84
N VAL A 64 -4.72 7.25 -4.09
CA VAL A 64 -3.77 7.27 -2.97
C VAL A 64 -4.50 7.52 -1.65
N PRO A 65 -4.87 6.46 -0.91
CA PRO A 65 -5.35 6.58 0.47
C PRO A 65 -4.16 6.85 1.41
N LEU A 66 -4.05 8.09 1.90
CA LEU A 66 -2.97 8.47 2.80
C LEU A 66 -3.27 8.01 4.24
N PRO A 67 -2.34 7.32 4.93
CA PRO A 67 -2.54 6.88 6.31
C PRO A 67 -2.54 8.05 7.30
N LEU A 68 -1.94 9.17 6.92
CA LEU A 68 -1.75 10.36 7.73
C LEU A 68 -2.04 11.61 6.90
N PRO A 69 -2.27 12.77 7.55
CA PRO A 69 -2.33 14.04 6.84
C PRO A 69 -1.12 14.24 5.93
N TYR A 70 -1.32 14.81 4.75
CA TYR A 70 -0.31 14.90 3.69
C TYR A 70 1.01 15.46 4.21
N ASP A 71 0.98 16.58 4.92
CA ASP A 71 2.17 17.24 5.45
C ASP A 71 2.92 16.38 6.46
N LEU A 72 2.21 15.57 7.24
CA LEU A 72 2.81 14.65 8.22
C LEU A 72 3.34 13.39 7.54
N TYR A 73 2.68 12.93 6.48
CA TYR A 73 3.08 11.75 5.73
C TYR A 73 4.35 11.99 4.91
N VAL A 74 4.45 13.12 4.20
CA VAL A 74 5.64 13.49 3.43
C VAL A 74 6.89 13.51 4.32
N GLN A 75 6.74 13.91 5.58
CA GLN A 75 7.86 13.93 6.53
C GLN A 75 8.42 12.54 6.80
N ASP A 76 7.66 11.43 6.59
CA ASP A 76 8.11 10.03 6.77
C ASP A 76 9.19 9.60 5.79
N PHE A 77 9.42 10.40 4.76
CA PHE A 77 10.47 10.20 3.78
C PHE A 77 11.69 11.05 4.17
N THR A 78 12.75 10.37 4.61
CA THR A 78 13.94 11.02 5.20
C THR A 78 14.84 11.70 4.17
N SER A 79 14.82 11.25 2.91
CA SER A 79 15.61 11.83 1.83
C SER A 79 14.77 12.76 0.96
N GLN A 80 15.41 13.83 0.47
CA GLN A 80 14.77 14.74 -0.49
C GLN A 80 14.33 14.00 -1.76
N ALA A 81 15.16 13.06 -2.23
CA ALA A 81 14.84 12.23 -3.39
C ALA A 81 13.55 11.42 -3.19
N SER A 82 13.33 10.83 -2.01
CA SER A 82 12.12 10.08 -1.70
C SER A 82 10.88 10.98 -1.58
N GLN A 83 11.03 12.19 -1.03
CA GLN A 83 9.95 13.17 -1.02
C GLN A 83 9.58 13.63 -2.43
N ASP A 84 10.56 13.86 -3.29
CA ASP A 84 10.33 14.30 -4.67
C ASP A 84 9.72 13.18 -5.53
N GLU A 85 10.15 11.94 -5.33
CA GLU A 85 9.53 10.76 -5.94
C GLU A 85 8.06 10.63 -5.52
N PHE A 86 7.77 10.73 -4.22
CA PHE A 86 6.40 10.71 -3.73
C PHE A 86 5.55 11.83 -4.33
N LYS A 87 6.03 13.08 -4.32
CA LYS A 87 5.35 14.24 -4.91
C LYS A 87 5.08 14.05 -6.41
N THR A 88 6.04 13.48 -7.12
CA THR A 88 5.90 13.18 -8.55
C THR A 88 4.82 12.12 -8.79
N LEU A 89 4.82 11.04 -8.01
CA LEU A 89 3.86 9.95 -8.16
C LEU A 89 2.44 10.36 -7.74
N ILE A 90 2.29 11.04 -6.60
CA ILE A 90 0.97 11.49 -6.15
C ILE A 90 0.39 12.56 -7.09
N GLY A 91 1.24 13.35 -7.78
CA GLY A 91 0.81 14.27 -8.84
C GLY A 91 0.30 13.58 -10.11
N LYS A 92 0.58 12.29 -10.30
CA LYS A 92 0.00 11.46 -11.37
C LYS A 92 -1.27 10.72 -10.92
N ALA A 93 -1.60 10.75 -9.64
CA ALA A 93 -2.79 10.08 -9.12
C ALA A 93 -4.06 10.75 -9.67
N GLU A 94 -5.08 9.93 -9.94
CA GLU A 94 -6.42 10.41 -10.27
C GLU A 94 -6.97 11.27 -9.13
N PHE A 95 -6.75 10.82 -7.89
CA PHE A 95 -6.93 11.59 -6.67
C PHE A 95 -6.18 10.96 -5.50
N TYR A 96 -5.90 11.78 -4.49
CA TYR A 96 -5.44 11.34 -3.18
C TYR A 96 -6.37 11.89 -2.09
N TYR A 97 -6.41 11.21 -0.96
CA TYR A 97 -7.25 11.60 0.17
C TYR A 97 -6.64 11.14 1.48
N GLU A 98 -6.85 11.94 2.52
CA GLU A 98 -6.44 11.64 3.87
C GLU A 98 -7.50 10.74 4.52
N LEU A 99 -7.08 9.57 5.00
CA LEU A 99 -7.98 8.72 5.76
C LEU A 99 -8.30 9.35 7.12
N PRO A 100 -9.47 9.03 7.72
CA PRO A 100 -9.85 9.59 9.01
C PRO A 100 -8.78 9.35 10.09
N MET A 101 -8.53 10.37 10.91
CA MET A 101 -7.72 10.22 12.12
C MET A 101 -8.55 9.49 13.19
N LYS A 102 -8.55 8.15 13.13
CA LYS A 102 -9.26 7.30 14.09
C LYS A 102 -8.41 7.04 15.34
N PHE A 103 -7.10 6.96 15.16
CA PHE A 103 -6.16 6.66 16.24
C PHE A 103 -5.24 7.85 16.48
N GLY A 104 -5.44 8.48 17.64
CA GLY A 104 -4.70 9.66 18.07
C GLY A 104 -5.06 10.95 17.35
N ASN A 105 -4.48 12.05 17.83
CA ASN A 105 -4.58 13.38 17.21
C ASN A 105 -3.24 13.81 16.55
N ILE A 106 -3.26 14.92 15.80
CA ILE A 106 -2.06 15.43 15.07
C ILE A 106 -0.83 15.55 15.97
N ARG A 107 -0.98 15.97 17.24
CA ARG A 107 0.16 16.11 18.16
C ARG A 107 0.71 14.74 18.54
N GLU A 108 -0.15 13.80 18.90
CA GLU A 108 0.26 12.44 19.26
C GLU A 108 0.93 11.74 18.08
N LEU A 109 0.40 11.93 16.87
CA LEU A 109 0.97 11.39 15.66
C LEU A 109 2.32 12.05 15.30
N ALA A 110 2.56 13.30 15.67
CA ALA A 110 3.82 13.99 15.38
C ALA A 110 4.96 13.68 16.37
N VAL A 111 4.68 12.99 17.48
CA VAL A 111 5.64 12.74 18.57
C VAL A 111 6.30 11.36 18.43
N GLY A 112 7.56 11.25 18.86
CA GLY A 112 8.33 9.99 18.90
C GLY A 112 9.75 10.18 18.36
N GLN A 113 10.76 9.59 19.02
CA GLN A 113 12.15 9.62 18.53
C GLN A 113 12.36 8.68 17.34
N ASP A 114 11.83 7.45 17.41
CA ASP A 114 11.59 6.60 16.24
C ASP A 114 10.08 6.57 15.99
N ARG A 115 9.67 6.84 14.75
CA ARG A 115 8.26 6.89 14.35
C ARG A 115 7.61 5.50 14.38
N ARG A 116 8.41 4.43 14.37
CA ARG A 116 7.95 3.04 14.49
C ARG A 116 7.50 2.68 15.90
N ASP A 117 7.94 3.42 16.91
CA ASP A 117 7.54 3.19 18.31
C ASP A 117 6.22 3.89 18.67
N ASN A 118 5.66 4.66 17.74
CA ASN A 118 4.39 5.36 17.95
C ASN A 118 3.21 4.48 17.53
N GLU A 119 2.56 3.86 18.52
CA GLU A 119 1.45 2.94 18.28
C GLU A 119 0.26 3.60 17.57
N ALA A 120 -0.07 4.85 17.91
CA ALA A 120 -1.17 5.56 17.24
C ALA A 120 -0.89 5.72 15.72
N ARG A 121 0.37 5.99 15.35
CA ARG A 121 0.78 6.02 13.94
C ARG A 121 0.68 4.63 13.32
N ASN A 122 1.20 3.61 13.98
CA ASN A 122 1.15 2.23 13.48
C ASN A 122 -0.30 1.78 13.23
N GLN A 123 -1.23 2.17 14.11
CA GLN A 123 -2.67 1.95 13.94
C GLN A 123 -3.27 2.74 12.76
N GLN A 124 -2.81 3.96 12.49
CA GLN A 124 -3.21 4.69 11.28
C GLN A 124 -2.70 4.02 9.98
N TYR A 125 -1.50 3.45 10.00
CA TYR A 125 -1.00 2.62 8.90
C TYR A 125 -1.82 1.34 8.71
N ALA A 126 -2.15 0.65 9.81
CA ALA A 126 -3.06 -0.49 9.80
C ALA A 126 -4.43 -0.11 9.24
N LEU A 127 -4.98 1.04 9.63
CA LEU A 127 -6.24 1.56 9.11
C LEU A 127 -6.20 1.77 7.59
N ALA A 128 -5.10 2.28 7.04
CA ALA A 128 -4.91 2.37 5.59
C ALA A 128 -4.84 1.00 4.91
N GLY A 129 -4.16 0.05 5.54
CA GLY A 129 -4.14 -1.35 5.14
C GLY A 129 -5.54 -1.95 5.05
N ALA A 130 -6.33 -1.83 6.12
CA ALA A 130 -7.72 -2.30 6.17
C ALA A 130 -8.59 -1.64 5.10
N TYR A 131 -8.43 -0.33 4.88
CA TYR A 131 -9.13 0.39 3.82
C TYR A 131 -8.91 -0.24 2.44
N ILE A 132 -7.66 -0.61 2.13
CA ILE A 132 -7.28 -1.27 0.87
C ILE A 132 -7.85 -2.69 0.81
N VAL A 133 -7.72 -3.49 1.88
CA VAL A 133 -8.25 -4.86 1.94
C VAL A 133 -9.76 -4.89 1.66
N GLN A 134 -10.50 -3.93 2.20
CA GLN A 134 -11.96 -3.85 2.01
C GLN A 134 -12.40 -3.41 0.61
N ARG A 135 -11.48 -2.98 -0.25
CA ARG A 135 -11.79 -2.40 -1.57
C ARG A 135 -11.03 -3.03 -2.74
N ALA A 136 -10.05 -3.88 -2.46
CA ALA A 136 -9.22 -4.49 -3.49
C ALA A 136 -9.79 -5.85 -3.94
N ASP A 137 -10.14 -5.96 -5.23
CA ASP A 137 -10.45 -7.26 -5.85
C ASP A 137 -9.23 -8.19 -5.90
N GLN A 138 -8.04 -7.62 -5.98
CA GLN A 138 -6.76 -8.33 -6.02
C GLN A 138 -5.73 -7.60 -5.15
N LEU A 139 -5.12 -8.30 -4.19
CA LEU A 139 -3.96 -7.78 -3.46
C LEU A 139 -2.67 -8.29 -4.10
N ILE A 140 -1.75 -7.37 -4.39
CA ILE A 140 -0.35 -7.66 -4.72
C ILE A 140 0.48 -7.27 -3.51
N ALA A 141 1.24 -8.23 -2.97
CA ALA A 141 2.09 -8.08 -1.82
C ALA A 141 3.55 -8.36 -2.19
N VAL A 142 4.42 -7.34 -2.08
CA VAL A 142 5.85 -7.50 -2.30
C VAL A 142 6.56 -7.57 -0.94
N TYR A 143 6.78 -8.78 -0.45
CA TYR A 143 7.30 -8.99 0.90
C TYR A 143 7.90 -10.40 1.08
N ASP A 144 8.53 -10.63 2.23
CA ASP A 144 9.31 -11.83 2.56
C ASP A 144 8.48 -13.01 3.09
N GLY A 145 7.14 -12.95 3.02
CA GLY A 145 6.26 -14.01 3.50
C GLY A 145 6.18 -14.14 5.02
N LYS A 146 6.85 -13.27 5.79
CA LYS A 146 6.89 -13.36 7.25
C LYS A 146 5.70 -12.65 7.91
N PRO A 147 5.30 -13.06 9.13
CA PRO A 147 4.33 -12.31 9.93
C PRO A 147 4.78 -10.86 10.15
N ALA A 148 3.82 -9.95 10.36
CA ALA A 148 4.16 -8.57 10.66
C ALA A 148 4.95 -8.45 11.97
N ALA A 149 5.98 -7.60 11.96
CA ALA A 149 6.78 -7.27 13.15
C ALA A 149 6.07 -6.31 14.11
N GLY A 150 4.90 -5.78 13.73
CA GLY A 150 4.08 -4.85 14.51
C GLY A 150 2.82 -4.44 13.76
N THR A 151 1.97 -3.63 14.42
CA THR A 151 0.73 -3.09 13.85
C THR A 151 1.01 -2.32 12.56
N GLY A 152 0.21 -2.55 11.52
CA GLY A 152 0.29 -1.85 10.24
C GLY A 152 1.38 -2.35 9.28
N GLY A 153 2.06 -3.44 9.62
CA GLY A 153 3.03 -4.08 8.74
C GLY A 153 2.39 -4.91 7.63
N THR A 154 3.11 -5.09 6.52
CA THR A 154 2.67 -5.82 5.32
C THR A 154 2.11 -7.21 5.62
N GLY A 155 2.74 -7.96 6.54
CA GLY A 155 2.25 -9.29 6.93
C GLY A 155 0.84 -9.29 7.54
N GLN A 156 0.47 -8.26 8.30
CA GLN A 156 -0.87 -8.13 8.89
C GLN A 156 -1.91 -7.86 7.79
N ILE A 157 -1.56 -7.02 6.82
CA ILE A 157 -2.44 -6.71 5.68
C ILE A 157 -2.66 -7.94 4.80
N VAL A 158 -1.62 -8.72 4.56
CA VAL A 158 -1.74 -9.98 3.81
C VAL A 158 -2.59 -11.01 4.56
N ASP A 159 -2.43 -11.11 5.88
CA ASP A 159 -3.24 -12.00 6.72
C ASP A 159 -4.73 -11.58 6.69
N TRP A 160 -5.03 -10.30 6.93
CA TRP A 160 -6.39 -9.78 6.84
C TRP A 160 -7.05 -10.02 5.49
N TYR A 161 -6.30 -9.84 4.40
CA TYR A 161 -6.81 -10.08 3.06
C TYR A 161 -7.08 -11.56 2.79
N SER A 162 -6.14 -12.43 3.17
CA SER A 162 -6.21 -13.86 2.89
C SER A 162 -7.32 -14.55 3.70
N ASN A 163 -7.54 -14.11 4.94
CA ASN A 163 -8.54 -14.67 5.83
C ASN A 163 -9.90 -13.97 5.74
N GLY A 164 -9.98 -12.81 5.06
CA GLY A 164 -11.17 -11.98 5.03
C GLY A 164 -11.57 -11.42 6.40
N GLN A 165 -10.64 -11.37 7.35
CA GLN A 165 -10.87 -10.96 8.74
C GLN A 165 -10.02 -9.76 9.07
N ILE A 166 -10.67 -8.60 9.22
CA ILE A 166 -10.05 -7.37 9.71
C ILE A 166 -10.50 -7.19 11.15
N GLU A 167 -9.59 -6.79 12.03
CA GLU A 167 -9.96 -6.53 13.42
C GLU A 167 -11.01 -5.40 13.49
N PRO A 168 -12.04 -5.52 14.36
CA PRO A 168 -13.16 -4.56 14.39
C PRO A 168 -12.74 -3.09 14.53
N ALA A 169 -11.61 -2.83 15.19
CA ALA A 169 -11.07 -1.49 15.34
C ALA A 169 -10.69 -0.82 14.00
N PHE A 170 -10.35 -1.57 12.94
CA PHE A 170 -9.92 -1.03 11.65
C PHE A 170 -10.97 -1.14 10.54
N VAL A 171 -12.10 -1.79 10.81
CA VAL A 171 -13.18 -1.95 9.83
C VAL A 171 -13.78 -0.59 9.48
N TYR A 172 -13.89 -0.31 8.18
CA TYR A 172 -14.74 0.74 7.66
C TYR A 172 -16.15 0.20 7.43
N ASP A 173 -17.11 0.99 7.88
CA ASP A 173 -18.54 0.78 7.71
C ASP A 173 -18.93 0.90 6.23
N ASN A 174 -18.84 -0.21 5.48
CA ASN A 174 -19.04 -0.28 4.03
C ASN A 174 -20.53 -0.23 3.62
N HIS A 175 -21.26 0.80 4.03
CA HIS A 175 -22.70 0.88 3.77
C HIS A 175 -23.08 1.09 2.30
N PHE A 176 -22.12 1.41 1.42
CA PHE A 176 -22.40 1.89 0.06
C PHE A 176 -21.58 1.25 -1.07
N PHE A 177 -20.66 0.31 -0.78
CA PHE A 177 -19.86 -0.35 -1.81
C PHE A 177 -20.17 -1.84 -1.86
N LEU A 178 -20.17 -2.40 -3.07
CA LEU A 178 -20.17 -3.86 -3.23
C LEU A 178 -18.88 -4.43 -2.61
N PRO A 179 -18.96 -5.58 -1.93
CA PRO A 179 -17.77 -6.24 -1.41
C PRO A 179 -16.85 -6.63 -2.59
N PRO A 180 -15.52 -6.51 -2.44
CA PRO A 180 -14.58 -6.89 -3.47
C PRO A 180 -14.63 -8.41 -3.71
N ARG A 181 -14.21 -8.86 -4.90
CA ARG A 181 -14.19 -10.29 -5.26
C ARG A 181 -13.23 -11.13 -4.40
N GLN A 182 -12.28 -10.49 -3.70
CA GLN A 182 -11.25 -11.12 -2.85
C GLN A 182 -10.57 -12.33 -3.52
N ASN A 183 -9.89 -12.10 -4.65
CA ASN A 183 -9.06 -13.13 -5.27
C ASN A 183 -7.88 -13.51 -4.36
N PRO A 184 -7.25 -14.69 -4.52
CA PRO A 184 -6.06 -15.05 -3.74
C PRO A 184 -4.96 -13.99 -3.85
N VAL A 185 -4.30 -13.67 -2.73
CA VAL A 185 -3.17 -12.72 -2.72
C VAL A 185 -2.07 -13.17 -3.68
N ILE A 186 -1.54 -12.24 -4.48
CA ILE A 186 -0.34 -12.48 -5.28
C ILE A 186 0.87 -12.01 -4.48
N VAL A 187 1.69 -12.97 -4.06
CA VAL A 187 2.92 -12.71 -3.30
C VAL A 187 4.10 -12.69 -4.24
N ILE A 188 4.87 -11.61 -4.18
CA ILE A 188 6.14 -11.43 -4.89
C ILE A 188 7.22 -11.37 -3.80
N ASP A 189 8.10 -12.37 -3.79
CA ASP A 189 9.11 -12.52 -2.73
C ASP A 189 10.18 -11.43 -2.89
N SER A 190 10.38 -10.59 -1.87
CA SER A 190 11.42 -9.56 -1.89
C SER A 190 12.83 -10.11 -1.64
N GLU A 191 12.95 -11.34 -1.13
CA GLU A 191 14.22 -11.97 -0.77
C GLU A 191 14.82 -12.83 -1.90
N ARG A 192 14.05 -13.17 -2.95
CA ARG A 192 14.45 -14.05 -4.06
C ARG A 192 14.47 -13.36 -5.43
#